data_AF-A0A0C9RJ27-F1
#
_entry.id   AF-A0A0C9RJ27-F1
#
_cell.length_a   1.000
_cell.length_b   1.000
_cell.length_c   1.000
_cell.angle_alpha   90.00
_cell.angle_beta   90.00
_cell.angle_gamma   90.00
#
_symmetry.space_group_name_H-M   'P 1'
#
loop_
_entity.id
_entity.type
_entity.pdbx_description
1 polymer ?
#
loop_
_entity_poly.entity_id
_entity_poly.type
_entity_poly.pdbx_seq_one_letter_code
_entity_poly.pdbx_strand_id
1 'polypeptide(L)'
;MVAHTVLLDFTVSSNVIADIDKRSGLKSLITRVLSDHFNGLHAMTESTIGDSFFVLYTGPRGSLITVRGYAEGLVTVNIEYYKGDNEDALMTFKLWRLDRR
;
A
#
# COMPACT_ATOMS: atom_id res chain seq x y z
N MET A 1 -15.00 18.59 -4.87
CA MET A 1 -14.27 17.36 -5.26
C MET A 1 -12.80 17.50 -4.88
N VAL A 2 -12.12 16.40 -4.52
CA VAL A 2 -10.70 16.42 -4.16
C VAL A 2 -10.01 15.09 -4.50
N ALA A 3 -8.73 15.14 -4.86
CA ALA A 3 -7.87 13.96 -4.83
C ALA A 3 -7.54 13.66 -3.35
N HIS A 4 -8.12 12.61 -2.80
CA HIS A 4 -7.87 12.20 -1.43
C HIS A 4 -6.66 11.27 -1.41
N THR A 5 -5.67 11.61 -0.58
CA THR A 5 -4.43 10.85 -0.43
C THR A 5 -4.28 10.39 1.03
N VAL A 6 -3.80 9.16 1.21
CA VAL A 6 -3.29 8.68 2.49
C VAL A 6 -1.90 8.10 2.25
N LEU A 7 -0.92 8.64 2.98
CA LEU A 7 0.45 8.18 2.97
C LEU A 7 0.78 7.50 4.31
N LEU A 8 1.31 6.29 4.23
CA LEU A 8 1.75 5.50 5.37
C LEU A 8 3.21 5.12 5.17
N ASP A 9 4.03 5.42 6.17
CA ASP A 9 5.46 5.10 6.17
C ASP A 9 5.78 4.10 7.28
N PHE A 10 6.54 3.07 6.91
CA PHE A 10 6.99 2.01 7.81
C PHE A 10 8.49 1.83 7.68
N THR A 11 9.13 1.47 8.79
CA THR A 11 10.54 1.09 8.80
C THR A 11 10.67 -0.40 9.05
N VAL A 12 11.46 -1.07 8.22
CA VAL A 12 11.88 -2.46 8.37
C VAL A 12 13.41 -2.51 8.37
N SER A 13 13.99 -3.64 8.77
CA SER A 13 15.42 -3.85 8.58
C SER A 13 15.75 -3.85 7.09
N SER A 14 16.81 -3.15 6.67
CA SER A 14 17.22 -3.05 5.25
C SER A 14 17.44 -4.41 4.60
N ASN A 15 17.88 -5.41 5.37
CA ASN A 15 18.02 -6.79 4.90
C ASN A 15 16.70 -7.45 4.47
N VAL A 16 15.53 -6.96 4.91
CA VAL A 16 14.22 -7.44 4.46
C VAL A 16 13.96 -7.01 3.03
N ILE A 17 14.53 -5.88 2.61
CA ILE A 17 14.38 -5.34 1.25
C ILE A 17 15.46 -5.91 0.33
N ALA A 18 16.71 -6.00 0.81
CA ALA A 18 17.84 -6.47 -0.01
C ALA A 18 17.78 -7.97 -0.34
N ASP A 19 17.27 -8.79 0.57
CA ASP A 19 17.14 -10.24 0.38
C ASP A 19 15.89 -10.57 -0.46
N ILE A 20 16.07 -11.32 -1.54
CA ILE A 20 15.00 -11.61 -2.52
C ILE A 20 13.82 -12.34 -1.88
N ASP A 21 14.09 -13.33 -1.03
CA ASP A 21 13.05 -14.18 -0.43
C ASP A 21 12.29 -13.39 0.64
N LYS A 22 13.01 -12.63 1.48
CA LYS A 22 12.37 -11.74 2.47
C LYS A 22 11.57 -10.64 1.81
N ARG A 23 12.08 -10.04 0.73
CA ARG A 23 11.37 -9.02 -0.04
C ARG A 23 10.11 -9.59 -0.67
N SER A 24 10.17 -10.81 -1.20
CA SER A 24 8.99 -11.53 -1.71
C SER A 24 7.94 -11.72 -0.61
N GLY A 25 8.35 -12.22 0.56
CA GLY A 25 7.47 -12.38 1.72
C GLY A 25 6.85 -11.07 2.20
N LEU A 26 7.61 -9.98 2.23
CA LEU A 26 7.11 -8.64 2.57
C LEU A 26 6.04 -8.17 1.58
N LYS A 27 6.27 -8.30 0.26
CA LYS A 27 5.28 -7.95 -0.76
C LYS A 27 4.00 -8.76 -0.63
N SER A 28 4.11 -10.08 -0.37
CA SER A 28 2.94 -10.94 -0.14
C SER A 28 2.16 -10.54 1.11
N LEU A 29 2.86 -10.19 2.20
CA LEU A 29 2.23 -9.73 3.43
C LEU A 29 1.46 -8.42 3.21
N ILE A 30 2.09 -7.43 2.56
CA ILE A 30 1.47 -6.15 2.25
C ILE A 30 0.25 -6.36 1.35
N THR A 31 0.38 -7.18 0.30
CA THR A 31 -0.74 -7.51 -0.60
C THR A 31 -1.91 -8.10 0.17
N ARG A 32 -1.65 -9.07 1.06
CA ARG A 32 -2.69 -9.69 1.89
C ARG A 32 -3.42 -8.65 2.75
N VAL A 33 -2.68 -7.85 3.51
CA VAL A 33 -3.27 -6.83 4.40
C VAL A 33 -4.07 -5.80 3.60
N LEU A 34 -3.57 -5.36 2.46
CA LEU A 34 -4.31 -4.43 1.60
C LEU A 34 -5.60 -5.08 1.07
N SER A 35 -5.57 -6.35 0.67
CA SER A 35 -6.76 -7.07 0.21
C SER A 35 -7.81 -7.26 1.30
N ASP A 36 -7.40 -7.37 2.56
CA ASP A 36 -8.33 -7.45 3.70
C ASP A 36 -9.08 -6.12 3.94
N HIS A 37 -8.49 -4.98 3.54
CA HIS A 37 -9.08 -3.65 3.68
C HIS A 37 -9.76 -3.12 2.40
N PHE A 38 -9.35 -3.59 1.22
CA PHE A 38 -9.85 -3.14 -0.06
C PHE A 38 -10.45 -4.28 -0.88
N ASN A 39 -11.79 -4.37 -0.87
CA ASN A 39 -12.51 -5.26 -1.76
C ASN A 39 -12.20 -4.92 -3.23
N GLY A 40 -11.78 -5.90 -4.04
CA GLY A 40 -11.43 -5.67 -5.44
C GLY A 40 -10.05 -5.03 -5.64
N LEU A 41 -9.10 -5.26 -4.73
CA LEU A 41 -7.70 -4.95 -4.96
C LEU A 41 -7.15 -5.83 -6.10
N HIS A 42 -6.54 -5.20 -7.10
CA HIS A 42 -5.88 -5.90 -8.22
C HIS A 42 -4.47 -5.37 -8.41
N ALA A 43 -3.47 -6.26 -8.41
CA ALA A 43 -2.10 -5.91 -8.75
C ALA A 43 -2.01 -5.63 -10.26
N MET A 44 -1.46 -4.47 -10.61
CA MET A 44 -1.35 -4.00 -12.00
C MET A 44 0.07 -4.15 -12.52
N THR A 45 1.06 -3.76 -11.72
CA THR A 45 2.47 -3.81 -12.11
C THR A 45 3.33 -4.00 -10.87
N GLU A 46 4.34 -4.83 -11.02
CA GLU A 46 5.40 -5.01 -10.04
C GLU A 46 6.74 -4.80 -10.74
N SER A 47 7.65 -4.10 -10.09
CA SER A 47 8.99 -3.86 -10.62
C SER A 47 10.02 -3.79 -9.51
N THR A 48 11.20 -4.34 -9.79
CA THR A 48 12.39 -4.16 -8.96
C THR A 48 13.26 -3.10 -9.62
N ILE A 49 13.67 -2.09 -8.86
CA ILE A 49 14.47 -0.95 -9.33
C ILE A 49 15.73 -0.88 -8.46
N GLY A 50 16.84 -1.44 -8.96
CA GLY A 50 18.00 -1.70 -8.11
C GLY A 50 17.64 -2.61 -6.95
N ASP A 51 18.00 -2.21 -5.73
CA ASP A 51 17.63 -2.94 -4.50
C ASP A 51 16.23 -2.57 -3.98
N SER A 52 15.58 -1.57 -4.59
CA SER A 52 14.23 -1.12 -4.23
C SER A 52 13.16 -1.89 -5.01
N PHE A 53 11.90 -1.79 -4.56
CA PHE A 53 10.76 -2.33 -5.29
C PHE A 53 9.60 -1.34 -5.36
N PHE A 54 8.78 -1.55 -6.38
CA PHE A 54 7.55 -0.83 -6.62
C PHE A 54 6.44 -1.82 -6.96
N VAL A 55 5.28 -1.67 -6.32
CA VAL A 55 4.05 -2.37 -6.69
C VAL A 55 2.94 -1.35 -6.85
N LEU A 56 2.23 -1.43 -7.98
CA LEU A 56 1.01 -0.68 -8.25
C LEU A 56 -0.19 -1.62 -8.15
N TYR A 57 -1.16 -1.22 -7.36
CA TYR A 57 -2.48 -1.83 -7.31
C TYR A 57 -3.55 -0.82 -7.75
N THR A 58 -4.65 -1.34 -8.28
CA THR A 58 -5.92 -0.64 -8.39
C THR A 58 -6.90 -1.21 -7.37
N GLY A 59 -7.90 -0.42 -6.98
CA GLY A 59 -8.90 -0.82 -6.00
C GLY A 59 -10.21 -0.06 -6.15
N PRO A 60 -11.08 -0.08 -5.12
CA PRO A 60 -12.35 0.62 -5.12
C PRO A 60 -12.26 2.06 -5.62
N ARG A 61 -13.27 2.50 -6.37
CA ARG A 61 -13.38 3.87 -6.91
C ARG A 61 -12.18 4.27 -7.80
N GLY A 62 -11.56 3.27 -8.43
CA GLY A 62 -10.38 3.49 -9.27
C GLY A 62 -9.18 3.98 -8.47
N SER A 63 -9.10 3.63 -7.18
CA SER A 63 -7.99 4.04 -6.32
C SER A 63 -6.67 3.50 -6.85
N LEU A 64 -5.65 4.34 -6.89
CA LEU A 64 -4.28 3.92 -7.16
C LEU A 64 -3.57 3.73 -5.83
N ILE A 65 -3.08 2.52 -5.59
CA ILE A 65 -2.34 2.18 -4.38
C ILE A 65 -0.92 1.81 -4.80
N THR A 66 0.05 2.60 -4.36
CA THR A 66 1.47 2.37 -4.66
C THR A 66 2.21 1.96 -3.39
N VAL A 67 2.92 0.84 -3.48
CA VAL A 67 3.82 0.35 -2.43
C VAL A 67 5.24 0.49 -2.94
N ARG A 68 6.08 1.23 -2.22
CA ARG A 68 7.50 1.41 -2.55
C ARG A 68 8.34 0.95 -1.38
N GLY A 69 9.23 -0.01 -1.62
CA GLY A 69 10.29 -0.37 -0.68
C GLY A 69 11.61 0.20 -1.14
N TYR A 70 12.29 0.93 -0.27
CA TYR A 70 13.60 1.52 -0.49
C TYR A 70 14.69 0.66 0.17
N ALA A 71 15.88 0.60 -0.44
CA ALA A 71 16.99 -0.24 0.01
C ALA A 71 17.39 0.01 1.47
N GLU A 72 17.18 1.23 1.96
CA GLU A 72 17.46 1.69 3.32
C GLU A 72 16.49 1.13 4.37
N GLY A 73 15.45 0.38 3.96
CA GLY A 73 14.47 -0.21 4.87
C GLY A 73 13.22 0.65 5.08
N LEU A 74 13.00 1.68 4.26
CA LEU A 74 11.73 2.42 4.25
C LEU A 74 10.72 1.72 3.34
N VAL A 75 9.49 1.55 3.83
CA VAL A 75 8.36 1.10 3.02
C VAL A 75 7.28 2.17 3.07
N THR A 76 6.86 2.66 1.91
CA THR A 76 5.78 3.66 1.80
C THR A 76 4.59 3.02 1.11
N VAL A 77 3.39 3.32 1.60
CA VAL A 77 2.11 2.97 0.98
C VAL A 77 1.37 4.26 0.73
N ASN A 78 1.15 4.62 -0.53
CA ASN A 78 0.36 5.78 -0.92
C ASN A 78 -0.95 5.30 -1.55
N ILE A 79 -2.07 5.80 -1.04
CA ILE A 79 -3.43 5.42 -1.46
C ILE A 79 -4.13 6.68 -1.96
N GLU A 80 -4.42 6.72 -3.24
CA GLU A 80 -4.97 7.91 -3.90
C GLU A 80 -6.28 7.57 -4.62
N TYR A 81 -7.31 8.37 -4.39
CA TYR A 81 -8.59 8.21 -5.09
C TYR A 81 -9.31 9.55 -5.20
N TYR A 82 -10.15 9.65 -6.22
CA TYR A 82 -11.02 10.81 -6.38
C TYR A 82 -12.20 10.72 -5.40
N LYS A 83 -12.38 11.74 -4.57
CA LYS A 83 -13.51 11.86 -3.66
C LYS A 83 -14.47 12.96 -4.13
N GLY A 84 -15.69 12.55 -4.49
CA GLY A 84 -16.81 13.45 -4.73
C GLY A 84 -17.26 14.18 -3.45
N ASP A 85 -17.93 15.31 -3.63
CA ASP A 85 -18.31 16.20 -2.51
C ASP A 85 -19.21 15.51 -1.48
N ASN A 86 -20.12 14.65 -1.94
CA ASN A 86 -21.09 13.95 -1.10
C ASN A 86 -20.73 12.47 -0.85
N GLU A 87 -19.52 12.04 -1.25
CA GLU A 87 -19.07 10.67 -1.00
C GLU A 87 -18.28 10.60 0.30
N ASP A 88 -18.46 9.51 1.06
CA ASP A 88 -17.62 9.24 2.22
C ASP A 88 -16.17 8.95 1.81
N ALA A 89 -15.24 9.16 2.75
CA ALA A 89 -13.86 8.76 2.56
C ALA A 89 -13.78 7.22 2.53
N LEU A 90 -13.04 6.68 1.55
CA LEU A 90 -12.76 5.25 1.43
C LEU A 90 -12.08 4.71 2.70
N MET A 91 -11.27 5.55 3.35
CA MET A 91 -10.66 5.25 4.64
C MET A 91 -10.99 6.34 5.64
N THR A 92 -11.43 5.93 6.83
CA THR A 92 -11.60 6.81 7.99
C THR A 92 -10.68 6.36 9.12
N PHE A 93 -10.22 7.29 9.95
CA PHE A 93 -9.33 6.98 11.08
C PHE A 93 -9.94 6.00 12.09
N LYS A 94 -11.28 5.90 12.16
CA LYS A 94 -12.00 4.96 13.04
C LYS A 94 -11.88 3.50 12.56
N LEU A 95 -11.80 3.27 11.25
CA LEU A 95 -11.66 1.92 10.68
C LEU A 95 -10.38 1.23 11.20
N TRP A 96 -9.28 1.99 11.35
CA TRP A 96 -7.97 1.48 11.77
C TRP A 96 -7.87 1.11 13.26
N ARG A 97 -8.81 1.53 14.11
CA ARG A 97 -8.78 1.24 15.56
C ARG A 97 -9.43 -0.10 15.93
N LEU A 98 -10.23 -0.69 15.03
CA LEU A 98 -11.07 -1.85 15.36
C LEU A 98 -10.34 -3.21 15.23
N ASP A 99 -9.19 -3.28 14.56
CA ASP A 99 -8.38 -4.52 14.41
C ASP A 99 -7.27 -4.68 15.45
N ARG A 100 -7.35 -4.00 16.59
CA ARG A 100 -6.54 -4.33 17.78
C ARG A 100 -7.34 -5.23 18.73
N ARG A 101 -7.64 -6.46 18.30
CA ARG A 101 -8.02 -7.56 19.21
C ARG A 101 -7.00 -8.68 19.12
#